data_AF-A0A9X0AWS6-F1
#
_entry.id   AF-A0A9X0AWS6-F1
#
_cell.length_a   1.000
_cell.length_b   1.000
_cell.length_c   1.000
_cell.angle_alpha   90.00
_cell.angle_beta   90.00
_cell.angle_gamma   90.00
#
_symmetry.space_group_name_H-M   'P 1'
#
loop_
_entity.id
_entity.type
_entity.pdbx_description
1 polymer ?
#
loop_
_entity_poly.entity_id
_entity_poly.type
_entity_poly.pdbx_seq_one_letter_code
_entity_poly.pdbx_strand_id
1 'polypeptide(L)'
;MLEARLEQADLLKKVVDAIKDLVQDCNFDCNDSGIALQAMDNSHVALVSMMLKAEGFSPYRCDRNVALGVNLTSLTKVLRAAQNEDILTIKAEDAPDVLNLVFESSESDRLSEYDLKLMDIDQEHLGIPDTEYAAVITMPSSEFKRICVDLMALSESVSIEASKDGVKFHCNGDIGNGAVTLRSHSNMDKPELNVDIELTEPVSLTFSLKYLVNFCKAAGLSKSVKLCLSNEVPLLVEYQLAGSSYLRFYLAPKIGDDE
;
A
#
# COMPACT_ATOMS: atom_id res chain seq x y z
N MET A 1 21.61 14.50 -8.85
CA MET A 1 20.57 15.25 -8.12
C MET A 1 19.24 14.56 -8.37
N LEU A 2 18.37 14.53 -7.38
CA LEU A 2 16.96 14.14 -7.49
C LEU A 2 16.09 15.40 -7.50
N GLU A 3 15.18 15.49 -8.47
CA GLU A 3 14.08 16.45 -8.51
C GLU A 3 12.83 15.73 -9.04
N ALA A 4 11.82 15.57 -8.20
CA ALA A 4 10.59 14.86 -8.54
C ALA A 4 9.37 15.70 -8.13
N ARG A 5 8.57 16.13 -9.11
CA ARG A 5 7.40 16.98 -8.88
C ARG A 5 6.09 16.21 -9.07
N LEU A 6 5.29 16.15 -8.02
CA LEU A 6 3.93 15.62 -8.01
C LEU A 6 2.93 16.75 -8.15
N GLU A 7 1.95 16.60 -9.04
CA GLU A 7 0.88 17.58 -9.23
C GLU A 7 0.01 17.76 -7.99
N GLN A 8 -0.12 16.71 -7.17
CA GLN A 8 -0.91 16.72 -5.94
C GLN A 8 -0.13 16.05 -4.80
N ALA A 9 0.12 16.81 -3.74
CA ALA A 9 0.75 16.34 -2.51
C ALA A 9 -0.08 15.25 -1.81
N ASP A 10 -1.40 15.23 -2.04
CA ASP A 10 -2.34 14.22 -1.51
C ASP A 10 -1.90 12.78 -1.81
N LEU A 11 -1.30 12.52 -2.98
CA LEU A 11 -0.82 11.19 -3.34
C LEU A 11 0.22 10.69 -2.33
N LEU A 12 1.29 11.45 -2.12
CA LEU A 12 2.35 11.05 -1.18
C LEU A 12 1.85 11.05 0.26
N LYS A 13 0.96 11.99 0.63
CA LYS A 13 0.30 12.02 1.94
C LYS A 13 -0.43 10.71 2.24
N LYS A 14 -1.27 10.25 1.31
CA LYS A 14 -2.05 9.01 1.45
C LYS A 14 -1.15 7.77 1.43
N VAL A 15 -0.10 7.75 0.60
CA VAL A 15 0.89 6.68 0.58
C VAL A 15 1.57 6.57 1.96
N VAL A 16 2.13 7.66 2.48
CA VAL A 16 2.80 7.68 3.78
C VAL A 16 1.83 7.32 4.91
N ASP A 17 0.59 7.81 4.87
CA ASP A 17 -0.45 7.48 5.85
C ASP A 17 -0.80 5.98 5.87
N ALA A 18 -0.75 5.31 4.71
CA ALA A 18 -1.02 3.87 4.61
C ALA A 18 0.12 2.99 5.14
N ILE A 19 1.37 3.48 5.12
CA ILE A 19 2.56 2.68 5.46
C ILE A 19 3.14 2.98 6.85
N LYS A 20 2.92 4.17 7.41
CA LYS A 20 3.52 4.63 8.68
C LYS A 20 3.23 3.74 9.91
N ASP A 21 2.13 2.99 9.87
CA ASP A 21 1.72 2.11 10.98
C ASP A 21 2.29 0.70 10.86
N LEU A 22 2.91 0.38 9.71
CA LEU A 22 3.65 -0.84 9.46
C LEU A 22 5.14 -0.66 9.70
N VAL A 23 5.68 0.49 9.29
CA VAL A 23 7.11 0.78 9.27
C VAL A 23 7.36 2.17 9.84
N GLN A 24 8.37 2.32 10.69
CA GLN A 24 8.75 3.61 11.27
C GLN A 24 9.80 4.33 10.42
N ASP A 25 10.81 3.60 9.99
CA ASP A 25 11.97 4.10 9.24
C ASP A 25 12.15 3.24 7.98
N CYS A 26 12.34 3.87 6.82
CA CYS A 26 12.49 3.18 5.54
C CYS A 26 13.29 4.01 4.53
N ASN A 27 13.87 3.34 3.53
CA ASN A 27 14.48 4.00 2.38
C ASN A 27 13.45 4.23 1.26
N PHE A 28 13.50 5.41 0.66
CA PHE A 28 12.94 5.68 -0.65
C PHE A 28 14.07 5.62 -1.68
N ASP A 29 14.09 4.56 -2.48
CA ASP A 29 15.10 4.32 -3.50
C ASP A 29 14.68 5.01 -4.79
N CYS A 30 15.42 6.05 -5.15
CA CYS A 30 15.17 6.86 -6.33
C CYS A 30 16.14 6.47 -7.44
N ASN A 31 15.62 6.20 -8.63
CA ASN A 31 16.40 5.91 -9.84
C ASN A 31 15.69 6.44 -11.09
N ASP A 32 16.21 6.16 -12.28
CA ASP A 32 15.60 6.57 -13.56
C ASP A 32 14.16 6.09 -13.78
N SER A 33 13.77 4.98 -13.16
CA SER A 33 12.46 4.36 -13.29
C SER A 33 11.41 5.00 -12.37
N GLY A 34 11.84 5.70 -11.32
CA GLY A 34 10.94 6.34 -10.35
C GLY A 34 11.43 6.22 -8.91
N ILE A 35 10.48 6.35 -7.97
CA ILE A 35 10.72 6.24 -6.53
C ILE A 35 10.10 4.92 -6.04
N ALA A 36 10.95 4.02 -5.57
CA ALA A 36 10.54 2.77 -4.95
C ALA A 36 10.68 2.84 -3.43
N LEU A 37 9.90 2.03 -2.74
CA LEU A 37 10.07 1.76 -1.32
C LEU A 37 9.75 0.31 -1.10
N GLN A 38 10.62 -0.38 -0.37
CA GLN A 38 10.31 -1.69 0.19
C GLN A 38 10.55 -1.59 1.67
N ALA A 39 9.81 -2.31 2.52
CA ALA A 39 10.13 -2.44 3.94
C ALA A 39 9.34 -3.58 4.58
N MET A 40 9.91 -4.19 5.62
CA MET A 40 9.23 -5.16 6.46
C MET A 40 8.77 -4.51 7.77
N ASP A 41 7.70 -5.04 8.34
CA ASP A 41 7.29 -4.70 9.70
C ASP A 41 8.26 -5.29 10.75
N ASN A 42 8.18 -4.81 11.99
CA ASN A 42 9.03 -5.27 13.09
C ASN A 42 8.88 -6.78 13.41
N SER A 43 7.75 -7.39 13.04
CA SER A 43 7.49 -8.82 13.25
C SER A 43 7.98 -9.69 12.08
N HIS A 44 8.42 -9.08 10.97
CA HIS A 44 8.77 -9.77 9.72
C HIS A 44 7.64 -10.65 9.14
N VAL A 45 6.39 -10.27 9.37
CA VAL A 45 5.19 -10.99 8.89
C VAL A 45 4.54 -10.24 7.72
N ALA A 46 4.71 -8.92 7.67
CA ALA A 46 4.18 -8.06 6.61
C ALA A 46 5.31 -7.32 5.89
N LEU A 47 5.20 -7.24 4.56
CA LEU A 47 6.09 -6.47 3.70
C LEU A 47 5.29 -5.47 2.89
N VAL A 48 5.76 -4.23 2.82
CA VAL A 48 5.24 -3.22 1.91
C VAL A 48 6.22 -3.05 0.74
N SER A 49 5.66 -2.94 -0.47
CA SER A 49 6.38 -2.61 -1.70
C SER A 49 5.60 -1.58 -2.47
N MET A 50 6.21 -0.42 -2.67
CA MET A 50 5.66 0.70 -3.41
C MET A 50 6.55 1.01 -4.60
N MET A 51 5.92 1.37 -5.71
CA MET A 51 6.60 1.94 -6.87
C MET A 51 5.80 3.12 -7.39
N LEU A 52 6.38 4.31 -7.34
CA LEU A 52 5.90 5.50 -8.03
C LEU A 52 6.77 5.69 -9.27
N LYS A 53 6.21 5.40 -10.44
CA LYS A 53 6.94 5.48 -11.71
C LYS A 53 7.26 6.92 -12.09
N ALA A 54 8.39 7.13 -12.77
CA ALA A 54 8.82 8.45 -13.25
C ALA A 54 7.73 9.18 -14.07
N GLU A 55 6.92 8.44 -14.83
CA GLU A 55 5.76 8.96 -15.58
C GLU A 55 4.67 9.61 -14.72
N GLY A 56 4.63 9.30 -13.42
CA GLY A 56 3.70 9.89 -12.45
C GLY A 56 4.15 11.26 -11.91
N PHE A 57 5.31 11.76 -12.34
CA PHE A 57 5.87 13.04 -11.92
C PHE A 57 6.07 13.97 -13.12
N SER A 58 6.00 15.28 -12.89
CA SER A 58 6.12 16.30 -13.93
C SER A 58 6.76 17.58 -13.38
N PRO A 59 8.10 17.78 -13.52
CA PRO A 59 9.10 16.86 -14.09
C PRO A 59 9.61 15.79 -13.10
N TYR A 60 10.28 14.78 -13.66
CA TYR A 60 11.09 13.81 -12.93
C TYR A 60 12.55 13.83 -13.42
N ARG A 61 13.50 13.91 -12.50
CA ARG A 61 14.92 13.80 -12.78
C ARG A 61 15.64 13.10 -11.63
N CYS A 62 16.37 12.04 -11.95
CA CYS A 62 17.23 11.34 -11.01
C CYS A 62 18.55 11.03 -11.71
N ASP A 63 19.61 11.81 -11.43
CA ASP A 63 20.89 11.68 -12.16
C ASP A 63 21.69 10.43 -11.73
N ARG A 64 21.46 9.94 -10.50
CA ARG A 64 22.14 8.80 -9.89
C ARG A 64 21.16 8.11 -8.95
N ASN A 65 21.36 6.81 -8.73
CA ASN A 65 20.60 6.08 -7.73
C ASN A 65 20.89 6.68 -6.34
N VAL A 66 19.84 7.10 -5.65
CA VAL A 66 19.92 7.71 -4.31
C VAL A 66 18.91 7.01 -3.42
N ALA A 67 19.37 6.57 -2.24
CA ALA A 67 18.51 6.05 -1.18
C ALA A 67 18.25 7.17 -0.17
N LEU A 68 16.98 7.47 0.09
CA LEU A 68 16.57 8.49 1.04
C LEU A 68 15.99 7.81 2.29
N GLY A 69 16.82 7.63 3.31
CA GLY A 69 16.39 7.07 4.59
C GLY A 69 15.61 8.10 5.40
N VAL A 70 14.33 7.84 5.62
CA VAL A 70 13.42 8.77 6.29
C VAL A 70 12.64 8.10 7.41
N ASN A 71 12.45 8.84 8.49
CA ASN A 71 11.48 8.52 9.52
C ASN A 71 10.08 8.95 9.05
N LEU A 72 9.19 7.98 8.85
CA LEU A 72 7.83 8.19 8.32
C LEU A 72 6.95 9.03 9.25
N THR A 73 7.19 8.99 10.56
CA THR A 73 6.49 9.87 11.52
C THR A 73 6.86 11.34 11.30
N SER A 74 8.13 11.62 11.01
CA SER A 74 8.62 12.97 10.75
C SER A 74 8.19 13.46 9.38
N LEU A 75 8.28 12.61 8.36
CA LEU A 75 7.75 12.90 7.02
C LEU A 75 6.24 13.21 7.06
N THR A 76 5.45 12.43 7.81
CA THR A 76 4.01 12.69 8.00
C THR A 76 3.75 14.08 8.58
N LYS A 77 4.56 14.55 9.53
CA LYS A 77 4.41 15.89 10.12
C LYS A 77 4.66 16.99 9.09
N VAL A 78 5.68 16.83 8.24
CA VAL A 78 5.98 17.79 7.18
C VAL A 78 4.89 17.79 6.12
N LEU A 79 4.45 16.62 5.67
CA LEU A 79 3.38 16.47 4.67
C LEU A 79 2.02 17.02 5.12
N ARG A 80 1.77 17.12 6.44
CA ARG A 80 0.58 17.78 7.00
C ARG A 80 0.55 19.29 6.81
N ALA A 81 1.69 19.93 6.52
CA ALA A 81 1.74 21.37 6.28
C ALA A 81 1.15 21.75 4.91
N ALA A 82 1.07 20.80 3.97
CA ALA A 82 0.54 20.97 2.63
C ALA A 82 -0.98 20.73 2.57
N GLN A 83 -1.68 21.51 1.75
CA GLN A 83 -3.03 21.18 1.30
C GLN A 83 -2.99 19.95 0.37
N ASN A 84 -4.15 19.40 0.04
CA ASN A 84 -4.21 18.18 -0.79
C ASN A 84 -3.88 18.50 -2.26
N GLU A 85 -4.31 19.68 -2.70
CA GLU A 85 -4.19 20.21 -4.05
C GLU A 85 -2.86 20.94 -4.29
N ASP A 86 -2.04 21.13 -3.25
CA ASP A 86 -0.72 21.72 -3.39
C ASP A 86 0.18 20.81 -4.24
N ILE A 87 1.01 21.42 -5.08
CA ILE A 87 2.04 20.75 -5.85
C ILE A 87 3.22 20.45 -4.90
N LEU A 88 3.73 19.22 -4.95
CA LEU A 88 4.87 18.80 -4.15
C LEU A 88 6.10 18.57 -5.02
N THR A 89 7.20 19.27 -4.74
CA THR A 89 8.51 19.00 -5.34
C THR A 89 9.46 18.43 -4.29
N ILE A 90 9.99 17.23 -4.57
CA ILE A 90 10.95 16.51 -3.74
C ILE A 90 12.34 16.73 -4.34
N LYS A 91 13.28 17.22 -3.54
CA LYS A 91 14.65 17.50 -3.97
C LYS A 91 15.68 16.88 -3.03
N ALA A 92 16.71 16.30 -3.61
CA ALA A 92 17.87 15.80 -2.87
C ALA A 92 19.15 15.92 -3.72
N GLU A 93 20.27 16.18 -3.05
CA GLU A 93 21.60 16.17 -3.68
C GLU A 93 22.09 14.73 -3.91
N ASP A 94 23.27 14.56 -4.54
CA ASP A 94 23.82 13.22 -4.83
C ASP A 94 24.25 12.44 -3.57
N ALA A 95 24.67 13.14 -2.53
CA ALA A 95 25.01 12.60 -1.22
C ALA A 95 24.22 13.40 -0.17
N PRO A 96 22.91 13.15 -0.05
CA PRO A 96 22.03 14.04 0.69
C PRO A 96 22.08 13.75 2.19
N ASP A 97 22.35 14.78 3.00
CA ASP A 97 22.09 14.76 4.45
C ASP A 97 20.65 15.18 4.77
N VAL A 98 19.97 15.79 3.80
CA VAL A 98 18.66 16.43 3.95
C VAL A 98 17.82 16.17 2.70
N LEU A 99 16.54 15.84 2.92
CA LEU A 99 15.49 15.82 1.93
C LEU A 99 14.74 17.15 1.97
N ASN A 100 14.73 17.86 0.84
CA ASN A 100 14.03 19.11 0.69
C ASN A 100 12.65 18.87 0.07
N LEU A 101 11.60 19.38 0.72
CA LEU A 101 10.21 19.27 0.31
C LEU A 101 9.63 20.67 0.10
N VAL A 102 9.29 20.98 -1.15
CA VAL A 102 8.68 22.26 -1.54
C VAL A 102 7.22 22.04 -1.87
N PHE A 103 6.34 22.79 -1.23
CA PHE A 103 4.90 22.83 -1.50
C PHE A 103 4.53 24.15 -2.15
N GLU A 104 3.91 24.10 -3.32
CA GLU A 104 3.43 25.25 -4.07
C GLU A 104 1.90 25.18 -4.15
N SER A 105 1.22 26.24 -3.70
CA SER A 105 -0.23 26.33 -3.80
C SER A 105 -0.67 26.61 -5.24
N SER A 106 -1.69 25.90 -5.72
CA SER A 106 -2.28 26.15 -7.04
C SER A 106 -3.19 27.38 -7.08
N GLU A 107 -3.70 27.83 -5.92
CA GLU A 107 -4.68 28.92 -5.81
C GLU A 107 -4.08 30.24 -5.32
N SER A 108 -2.90 30.19 -4.70
CA SER A 108 -2.25 31.36 -4.10
C SER A 108 -0.75 31.35 -4.38
N ASP A 109 -0.09 32.50 -4.29
CA ASP A 109 1.36 32.63 -4.42
C ASP A 109 2.09 32.18 -3.13
N ARG A 110 1.62 31.08 -2.54
CA ARG A 110 2.19 30.51 -1.32
C ARG A 110 3.16 29.39 -1.70
N LEU A 111 4.41 29.59 -1.33
CA LEU A 111 5.46 28.58 -1.39
C LEU A 111 5.92 28.25 0.04
N SER A 112 6.02 26.96 0.36
CA SER A 112 6.49 26.49 1.67
C SER A 112 7.58 25.45 1.46
N GLU A 113 8.72 25.64 2.11
CA GLU A 113 9.90 24.79 1.95
C GLU A 113 10.27 24.19 3.31
N TYR A 114 10.53 22.88 3.32
CA TYR A 114 10.83 22.12 4.52
C TYR A 114 12.00 21.18 4.28
N ASP A 115 12.97 21.25 5.18
CA ASP A 115 14.13 20.38 5.19
C ASP A 115 13.97 19.27 6.23
N LEU A 116 13.96 18.02 5.77
CA LEU A 116 13.89 16.83 6.62
C LEU A 116 15.26 16.15 6.64
N LYS A 117 15.83 15.97 7.83
CA LYS A 117 17.10 15.25 7.97
C LYS A 117 16.93 13.79 7.57
N LEU A 118 17.86 13.32 6.75
CA LEU A 118 17.96 11.92 6.35
C LEU A 118 18.70 11.12 7.42
N MET A 119 18.57 9.81 7.34
CA MET A 119 19.26 8.84 8.17
C MET A 119 19.80 7.71 7.31
N ASP A 120 20.92 7.14 7.75
CA ASP A 120 21.47 5.94 7.14
C ASP A 120 20.68 4.72 7.64
N ILE A 121 19.95 4.08 6.73
CA ILE A 121 19.19 2.86 7.01
C ILE A 121 19.80 1.75 6.16
N ASP A 122 20.42 0.79 6.82
CA ASP A 122 20.85 -0.46 6.18
C ASP A 122 19.61 -1.29 5.86
N GLN A 123 19.24 -1.32 4.59
CA GLN A 123 18.05 -2.01 4.13
C GLN A 123 18.40 -3.09 3.12
N GLU A 124 18.06 -4.33 3.45
CA GLU A 124 18.15 -5.45 2.51
C GLU A 124 16.92 -5.46 1.59
N HIS A 125 17.18 -5.42 0.28
CA HIS A 125 16.13 -5.64 -0.71
C HIS A 125 15.80 -7.12 -0.82
N LEU A 126 14.52 -7.43 -0.63
CA LEU A 126 13.98 -8.77 -0.86
C LEU A 126 13.52 -8.88 -2.31
N GLY A 127 14.08 -9.86 -3.03
CA GLY A 127 13.59 -10.22 -4.35
C GLY A 127 12.19 -10.80 -4.23
N ILE A 128 11.20 -10.14 -4.84
CA ILE A 128 9.83 -10.65 -4.93
C ILE A 128 9.74 -11.49 -6.21
N PRO A 129 9.56 -12.82 -6.13
CA PRO A 129 9.46 -13.67 -7.31
C PRO A 129 8.11 -13.48 -8.02
N ASP A 130 8.12 -13.63 -9.35
CA ASP A 130 6.89 -13.73 -10.13
C ASP A 130 6.16 -15.02 -9.72
N THR A 131 5.01 -14.85 -9.07
CA THR A 131 4.26 -15.93 -8.45
C THR A 131 2.93 -16.10 -9.18
N GLU A 132 2.60 -17.34 -9.55
CA GLU A 132 1.26 -17.68 -10.01
C GLU A 132 0.33 -17.87 -8.81
N TYR A 133 -0.79 -17.15 -8.81
CA TYR A 133 -1.75 -17.19 -7.71
C TYR A 133 -2.93 -18.11 -8.04
N ALA A 134 -3.36 -18.89 -7.05
CA ALA A 134 -4.53 -19.76 -7.12
C ALA A 134 -5.83 -18.99 -7.29
N ALA A 135 -5.95 -17.84 -6.63
CA ALA A 135 -7.11 -16.96 -6.71
C ALA A 135 -6.68 -15.50 -6.82
N VAL A 136 -7.29 -14.76 -7.75
CA VAL A 136 -7.16 -13.31 -7.90
C VAL A 136 -8.54 -12.68 -7.78
N ILE A 137 -8.74 -11.86 -6.74
CA ILE A 137 -9.98 -11.16 -6.47
C ILE A 137 -9.77 -9.67 -6.64
N THR A 138 -10.50 -9.04 -7.54
CA THR A 138 -10.58 -7.57 -7.64
C THR A 138 -11.94 -7.12 -7.12
N MET A 139 -11.96 -6.20 -6.17
CA MET A 139 -13.19 -5.67 -5.56
C MET A 139 -13.05 -4.20 -5.18
N PRO A 140 -14.14 -3.51 -4.82
CA PRO A 140 -14.08 -2.14 -4.33
C PRO A 140 -13.26 -2.05 -3.03
N SER A 141 -12.31 -1.12 -2.97
CA SER A 141 -11.44 -0.95 -1.79
C SER A 141 -12.22 -0.55 -0.54
N SER A 142 -13.33 0.18 -0.72
CA SER A 142 -14.27 0.53 0.34
C SER A 142 -15.01 -0.69 0.91
N GLU A 143 -15.35 -1.66 0.06
CA GLU A 143 -16.00 -2.90 0.49
C GLU A 143 -15.04 -3.77 1.29
N PHE A 144 -13.81 -3.96 0.78
CA PHE A 144 -12.77 -4.70 1.50
C PHE A 144 -12.47 -4.08 2.87
N LYS A 145 -12.37 -2.74 2.94
CA LYS A 145 -12.20 -2.01 4.19
C LYS A 145 -13.35 -2.26 5.16
N ARG A 146 -14.60 -2.21 4.69
CA ARG A 146 -15.78 -2.46 5.53
C ARG A 146 -15.72 -3.87 6.10
N ILE A 147 -15.49 -4.88 5.27
CA ILE A 147 -15.39 -6.28 5.70
C ILE A 147 -14.31 -6.46 6.78
N CYS A 148 -13.12 -5.90 6.57
CA CYS A 148 -12.02 -6.04 7.52
C CYS A 148 -12.32 -5.35 8.87
N VAL A 149 -12.93 -4.16 8.86
CA VAL A 149 -13.31 -3.45 10.09
C VAL A 149 -14.43 -4.17 10.84
N ASP A 150 -15.46 -4.63 10.12
CA ASP A 150 -16.61 -5.31 10.72
C ASP A 150 -16.19 -6.64 11.37
N LEU A 151 -15.32 -7.42 10.72
CA LEU A 151 -14.84 -8.69 11.27
C LEU A 151 -13.82 -8.50 12.40
N MET A 152 -13.04 -7.40 12.39
CA MET A 152 -12.09 -7.08 13.48
C MET A 152 -12.80 -6.82 14.81
N ALA A 153 -14.07 -6.43 14.79
CA ALA A 153 -14.87 -6.29 16.01
C ALA A 153 -15.21 -7.64 16.66
N LEU A 154 -15.14 -8.75 15.90
CA LEU A 154 -15.52 -10.09 16.35
C LEU A 154 -14.30 -10.96 16.69
N SER A 155 -13.24 -10.88 15.89
CA SER A 155 -12.04 -11.73 16.03
C SER A 155 -10.77 -10.99 15.59
N GLU A 156 -9.62 -11.48 16.05
CA GLU A 156 -8.31 -10.98 15.58
C GLU A 156 -7.86 -11.61 14.25
N SER A 157 -8.54 -12.68 13.83
CA SER A 157 -8.18 -13.45 12.64
C SER A 157 -9.37 -13.58 11.68
N VAL A 158 -9.10 -13.59 10.39
CA VAL A 158 -10.07 -13.87 9.34
C VAL A 158 -9.52 -14.97 8.45
N SER A 159 -10.33 -15.97 8.12
CA SER A 159 -10.02 -16.90 7.05
C SER A 159 -10.71 -16.45 5.77
N ILE A 160 -9.92 -16.32 4.71
CA ILE A 160 -10.33 -15.92 3.38
C ILE A 160 -10.35 -17.20 2.53
N GLU A 161 -11.54 -17.60 2.13
CA GLU A 161 -11.79 -18.80 1.34
C GLU A 161 -12.27 -18.40 -0.06
N ALA A 162 -11.53 -18.75 -1.10
CA ALA A 162 -11.93 -18.56 -2.49
C ALA A 162 -12.32 -19.92 -3.09
N SER A 163 -13.55 -20.02 -3.60
CA SER A 163 -14.10 -21.23 -4.20
C SER A 163 -14.99 -20.88 -5.40
N LYS A 164 -15.60 -21.90 -6.01
CA LYS A 164 -16.52 -21.71 -7.16
C LYS A 164 -17.76 -20.89 -6.78
N ASP A 165 -18.11 -20.84 -5.51
CA ASP A 165 -19.28 -20.10 -5.01
C ASP A 165 -19.00 -18.60 -4.77
N GLY A 166 -17.72 -18.19 -4.86
CA GLY A 166 -17.25 -16.83 -4.62
C GLY A 166 -16.10 -16.78 -3.61
N VAL A 167 -15.86 -15.60 -3.04
CA VAL A 167 -14.90 -15.39 -1.95
C VAL A 167 -15.64 -15.15 -0.64
N LYS A 168 -15.26 -15.86 0.40
CA LYS A 168 -15.85 -15.81 1.73
C LYS A 168 -14.81 -15.37 2.75
N PHE A 169 -15.13 -14.31 3.47
CA PHE A 169 -14.40 -13.82 4.63
C PHE A 169 -15.13 -14.28 5.87
N HIS A 170 -14.49 -15.06 6.73
CA HIS A 170 -15.14 -15.51 7.95
C HIS A 170 -14.19 -15.54 9.15
N CYS A 171 -14.77 -15.36 10.33
CA CYS A 171 -14.03 -15.40 11.57
C CYS A 171 -14.90 -16.04 12.67
N ASN A 172 -14.21 -16.70 13.59
CA ASN A 172 -14.80 -17.19 14.83
C ASN A 172 -14.16 -16.39 15.98
N GLY A 173 -14.99 -15.88 16.87
CA GLY A 173 -14.56 -15.07 18.00
C GLY A 173 -15.40 -15.32 19.24
N ASP A 174 -14.95 -14.81 20.39
CA ASP A 174 -15.56 -15.12 21.69
C ASP A 174 -17.00 -14.61 21.81
N ILE A 175 -17.29 -13.47 21.18
CA ILE A 175 -18.61 -12.84 21.20
C ILE A 175 -19.55 -13.36 20.10
N GLY A 176 -19.02 -14.10 19.13
CA GLY A 176 -19.79 -14.63 18.00
C GLY A 176 -18.95 -14.85 16.75
N ASN A 177 -19.59 -15.44 15.74
CA ASN A 177 -18.99 -15.71 14.44
C ASN A 177 -19.51 -14.72 13.39
N GLY A 178 -18.66 -14.35 12.43
CA GLY A 178 -19.01 -13.47 11.32
C GLY A 178 -18.62 -14.10 9.99
N ALA A 179 -19.46 -13.91 8.97
CA ALA A 179 -19.15 -14.34 7.60
C ALA A 179 -19.73 -13.36 6.59
N VAL A 180 -18.92 -12.98 5.61
CA VAL A 180 -19.32 -12.18 4.44
C VAL A 180 -18.91 -12.95 3.20
N THR A 181 -19.82 -13.09 2.24
CA THR A 181 -19.55 -13.78 0.97
C THR A 181 -19.79 -12.83 -0.19
N LEU A 182 -18.78 -12.65 -1.02
CA LEU A 182 -18.87 -11.89 -2.27
C LEU A 182 -18.85 -12.86 -3.43
N ARG A 183 -19.79 -12.65 -4.37
CA ARG A 183 -19.83 -13.37 -5.64
C ARG A 183 -19.37 -12.46 -6.75
N SER A 184 -18.78 -13.06 -7.78
CA SER A 184 -18.44 -12.29 -8.98
C SER A 184 -19.71 -11.68 -9.56
N HIS A 185 -19.65 -10.38 -9.82
CA HIS A 185 -20.75 -9.66 -10.42
C HIS A 185 -20.23 -8.42 -11.15
N SER A 186 -20.90 -8.10 -12.26
CA SER A 186 -20.63 -6.92 -13.08
C SER A 186 -21.87 -6.03 -13.10
N ASN A 187 -21.73 -4.79 -12.64
CA ASN A 187 -22.73 -3.74 -12.72
C ASN A 187 -22.37 -2.78 -13.87
N MET A 188 -23.20 -2.73 -14.90
CA MET A 188 -22.94 -1.88 -16.07
C MET A 188 -23.08 -0.39 -15.76
N ASP A 189 -23.95 -0.02 -14.82
CA ASP A 189 -24.20 1.38 -14.46
C ASP A 189 -23.15 1.91 -13.48
N LYS A 190 -22.58 1.02 -12.65
CA LYS A 190 -21.56 1.33 -11.64
C LYS A 190 -20.42 0.33 -11.65
N PRO A 191 -19.53 0.38 -12.67
CA PRO A 191 -18.40 -0.54 -12.79
C PRO A 191 -17.47 -0.55 -11.58
N GLU A 192 -17.41 0.55 -10.83
CA GLU A 192 -16.62 0.69 -9.60
C GLU A 192 -17.10 -0.20 -8.45
N LEU A 193 -18.27 -0.81 -8.56
CA LEU A 193 -18.82 -1.76 -7.59
C LEU A 193 -18.57 -3.22 -7.96
N ASN A 194 -17.97 -3.48 -9.13
CA ASN A 194 -17.77 -4.83 -9.64
C ASN A 194 -16.87 -5.66 -8.72
N VAL A 195 -17.14 -6.97 -8.72
CA VAL A 195 -16.27 -7.96 -8.09
C VAL A 195 -15.90 -8.99 -9.15
N ASP A 196 -14.62 -9.07 -9.45
CA ASP A 196 -14.04 -10.02 -10.39
C ASP A 196 -13.24 -11.06 -9.60
N ILE A 197 -13.52 -12.35 -9.84
CA ILE A 197 -12.88 -13.47 -9.15
C ILE A 197 -12.35 -14.42 -10.21
N GLU A 198 -11.04 -14.50 -10.33
CA GLU A 198 -10.35 -15.49 -11.14
C GLU A 198 -9.86 -16.60 -10.22
N LEU A 199 -10.29 -17.83 -10.47
CA LEU A 199 -9.99 -18.99 -9.63
C LEU A 199 -9.39 -20.11 -10.49
N THR A 200 -8.13 -20.43 -10.21
CA THR A 200 -7.43 -21.60 -10.76
C THR A 200 -7.68 -22.82 -9.87
N GLU A 201 -7.51 -22.67 -8.56
CA GLU A 201 -7.76 -23.71 -7.57
C GLU A 201 -8.35 -23.13 -6.27
N PRO A 202 -9.18 -23.89 -5.52
CA PRO A 202 -9.70 -23.44 -4.24
C PRO A 202 -8.57 -23.18 -3.23
N VAL A 203 -8.66 -22.07 -2.50
CA VAL A 203 -7.67 -21.67 -1.50
C VAL A 203 -8.38 -21.16 -0.25
N SER A 204 -7.88 -21.54 0.91
CA SER A 204 -8.39 -21.11 2.21
C SER A 204 -7.23 -20.84 3.15
N LEU A 205 -7.04 -19.57 3.50
CA LEU A 205 -5.92 -19.13 4.33
C LEU A 205 -6.41 -18.18 5.42
N THR A 206 -5.78 -18.25 6.59
CA THR A 206 -6.11 -17.40 7.73
C THR A 206 -5.09 -16.27 7.87
N PHE A 207 -5.55 -15.05 8.13
CA PHE A 207 -4.72 -13.85 8.25
C PHE A 207 -5.09 -13.06 9.49
N SER A 208 -4.16 -12.24 9.98
CA SER A 208 -4.43 -11.30 11.07
C SER A 208 -5.18 -10.06 10.55
N LEU A 209 -6.36 -9.81 11.12
CA LEU A 209 -7.20 -8.66 10.78
C LEU A 209 -6.53 -7.33 11.10
N LYS A 210 -5.66 -7.29 12.11
CA LYS A 210 -4.89 -6.09 12.48
C LYS A 210 -4.06 -5.56 11.30
N TYR A 211 -3.37 -6.46 10.57
CA TYR A 211 -2.59 -6.07 9.38
C TYR A 211 -3.50 -5.68 8.21
N LEU A 212 -4.57 -6.45 7.96
CA LEU A 212 -5.51 -6.14 6.87
C LEU A 212 -6.17 -4.77 7.05
N VAL A 213 -6.58 -4.42 8.27
CA VAL A 213 -7.14 -3.10 8.59
C VAL A 213 -6.10 -1.99 8.38
N ASN A 214 -4.83 -2.25 8.66
CA ASN A 214 -3.75 -1.30 8.32
C ASN A 214 -3.62 -1.12 6.81
N PHE A 215 -3.62 -2.21 6.02
CA PHE A 215 -3.56 -2.11 4.55
C PHE A 215 -4.77 -1.36 3.97
N CYS A 216 -5.94 -1.48 4.59
CA CYS A 216 -7.14 -0.76 4.19
C CYS A 216 -7.04 0.77 4.31
N LYS A 217 -6.01 1.32 4.95
CA LYS A 217 -5.72 2.78 4.93
C LYS A 217 -5.38 3.26 3.52
N ALA A 218 -4.87 2.39 2.66
CA ALA A 218 -4.62 2.66 1.25
C ALA A 218 -5.91 2.77 0.39
N ALA A 219 -7.11 2.51 0.93
CA ALA A 219 -8.35 2.62 0.17
C ALA A 219 -8.61 4.02 -0.42
N GLY A 220 -7.98 5.07 0.13
CA GLY A 220 -8.05 6.43 -0.43
C GLY A 220 -7.18 6.65 -1.68
N LEU A 221 -6.29 5.70 -2.00
CA LEU A 221 -5.37 5.75 -3.15
C LEU A 221 -5.96 5.10 -4.40
N SER A 222 -6.80 4.08 -4.24
CA SER A 222 -7.40 3.35 -5.35
C SER A 222 -8.84 2.96 -5.02
N LYS A 223 -9.73 3.07 -5.99
CA LYS A 223 -11.15 2.68 -5.85
C LYS A 223 -11.33 1.16 -5.76
N SER A 224 -10.38 0.41 -6.31
CA SER A 224 -10.34 -1.05 -6.30
C SER A 224 -9.14 -1.55 -5.52
N VAL A 225 -9.26 -2.75 -4.96
CA VAL A 225 -8.16 -3.52 -4.37
C VAL A 225 -8.11 -4.88 -5.03
N LYS A 226 -6.90 -5.37 -5.29
CA LYS A 226 -6.65 -6.71 -5.82
C LYS A 226 -6.03 -7.58 -4.74
N LEU A 227 -6.65 -8.71 -4.43
CA LEU A 227 -6.17 -9.73 -3.52
C LEU A 227 -5.68 -10.93 -4.34
N CYS A 228 -4.45 -11.37 -4.12
CA CYS A 228 -3.93 -12.58 -4.74
C CYS A 228 -3.55 -13.59 -3.66
N LEU A 229 -4.15 -14.78 -3.74
CA LEU A 229 -3.99 -15.86 -2.77
C LEU A 229 -3.45 -17.10 -3.47
N SER A 230 -2.53 -17.78 -2.82
CA SER A 230 -2.14 -19.14 -3.17
C SER A 230 -1.63 -19.84 -1.92
N ASN A 231 -1.73 -21.16 -1.88
CA ASN A 231 -1.09 -21.92 -0.80
C ASN A 231 0.43 -21.69 -0.86
N GLU A 232 1.10 -21.69 0.29
CA GLU A 232 2.57 -21.56 0.41
C GLU A 232 3.18 -20.19 0.08
N VAL A 233 2.38 -19.19 -0.31
CA VAL A 233 2.88 -17.82 -0.55
C VAL A 233 2.09 -16.78 0.27
N PRO A 234 2.71 -15.63 0.61
CA PRO A 234 2.00 -14.54 1.27
C PRO A 234 0.82 -14.02 0.46
N LEU A 235 -0.25 -13.60 1.14
CA LEU A 235 -1.33 -12.83 0.53
C LEU A 235 -0.77 -11.54 -0.03
N LEU A 236 -1.02 -11.27 -1.31
CA LEU A 236 -0.77 -9.98 -1.93
C LEU A 236 -2.04 -9.13 -1.88
N VAL A 237 -1.95 -7.93 -1.31
CA VAL A 237 -2.97 -6.87 -1.35
C VAL A 237 -2.41 -5.70 -2.15
N GLU A 238 -2.93 -5.48 -3.35
CA GLU A 238 -2.45 -4.44 -4.27
C GLU A 238 -3.48 -3.33 -4.46
N TYR A 239 -3.02 -2.10 -4.32
CA TYR A 239 -3.70 -0.88 -4.71
C TYR A 239 -2.98 -0.28 -5.92
N GLN A 240 -3.64 -0.33 -7.07
CA GLN A 240 -3.12 0.28 -8.29
C GLN A 240 -3.21 1.81 -8.18
N LEU A 241 -2.09 2.49 -8.46
CA LEU A 241 -1.99 3.94 -8.52
C LEU A 241 -2.01 4.39 -9.99
N ALA A 242 -1.79 5.69 -10.26
CA ALA A 242 -1.77 6.20 -11.62
C ALA A 242 -0.69 5.53 -12.49
N GLY A 243 -1.06 5.24 -13.75
CA GLY A 243 -0.18 4.56 -14.70
C GLY A 243 0.20 3.16 -14.22
N SER A 244 1.48 2.82 -14.30
CA SER A 244 2.03 1.54 -13.84
C SER A 244 2.54 1.56 -12.39
N SER A 245 2.20 2.60 -11.61
CA SER A 245 2.55 2.74 -10.20
C SER A 245 1.65 1.90 -9.30
N TYR A 246 2.16 1.44 -8.15
CA TYR A 246 1.41 0.58 -7.24
C TYR A 246 1.84 0.75 -5.79
N LEU A 247 0.95 0.34 -4.88
CA LEU A 247 1.24 0.05 -3.49
C LEU A 247 0.78 -1.38 -3.18
N ARG A 248 1.74 -2.26 -2.88
CA ARG A 248 1.54 -3.68 -2.60
C ARG A 248 1.89 -3.99 -1.16
N PHE A 249 1.05 -4.78 -0.53
CA PHE A 249 1.31 -5.36 0.77
C PHE A 249 1.33 -6.87 0.66
N TYR A 250 2.30 -7.51 1.32
CA TYR A 250 2.41 -8.95 1.43
C TYR A 250 2.20 -9.32 2.88
N LEU A 251 1.40 -10.34 3.14
CA LEU A 251 1.11 -10.80 4.50
C LEU A 251 1.20 -12.32 4.57
N ALA A 252 2.10 -12.81 5.42
CA ALA A 252 2.19 -14.24 5.66
C ALA A 252 0.89 -14.76 6.31
N PRO A 253 0.37 -15.92 5.88
CA PRO A 253 -0.76 -16.54 6.52
C PRO A 253 -0.40 -16.96 7.96
N LYS A 254 -1.39 -16.95 8.83
CA LYS A 254 -1.29 -17.68 10.10
C LYS A 254 -1.24 -19.16 9.77
N ILE A 255 -0.19 -19.83 10.19
CA ILE A 255 -0.13 -21.28 10.20
C ILE A 255 -1.19 -21.71 11.23
N GLY A 256 -2.21 -22.45 10.78
CA GLY A 256 -3.12 -23.10 11.73
C GLY A 256 -2.32 -24.14 12.52
N ASP A 257 -2.65 -24.30 13.80
CA ASP A 257 -2.22 -25.47 14.58
C ASP A 257 -2.92 -26.73 14.03
N ASP A 258 -2.64 -27.08 12.76
CA ASP A 258 -2.96 -28.39 12.20
C ASP A 258 -1.73 -29.28 12.37
N GLU A 259 -1.32 -29.46 13.64
CA GLU A 259 -0.75 -30.68 14.23
C GLU A 259 -1.20 -30.84 15.70
#